data_AF-A0A965HSI4-F1
#
_entry.id   AF-A0A965HSI4-F1
#
_cell.length_a   1.000
_cell.length_b   1.000
_cell.length_c   1.000
_cell.angle_alpha   90.00
_cell.angle_beta   90.00
_cell.angle_gamma   90.00
#
_symmetry.space_group_name_H-M   'P 1'
#
loop_
_entity.id
_entity.type
_entity.pdbx_description
1 polymer ?
#
loop_
_entity_poly.entity_id
_entity_poly.type
_entity_poly.pdbx_seq_one_letter_code
_entity_poly.pdbx_strand_id
1 'polypeptide(L)'
;MTHRITTDFPTFTGKPQLKLEDHNVGPRPPGYHAYHWSIDEHTGTHMDAPLHFGGKFSADQLSVSDLVGPLAVVDIRSRASRDSDTRLTPDDLKSWEKTHGTLPEGGIVAMWSGWEEHLKTEKFRNADTKGVMHFPG
;
A
#
# COMPACT_ATOMS: atom_id res chain seq x y z
N MET A 1 -2.32 2.99 -9.13
CA MET A 1 -2.39 1.80 -8.25
C MET A 1 -2.83 2.27 -6.87
N THR A 2 -4.10 2.64 -6.72
CA THR A 2 -4.60 3.30 -5.49
C THR A 2 -6.01 2.82 -5.21
N HIS A 3 -6.28 2.41 -3.97
CA HIS A 3 -7.63 2.08 -3.54
C HIS A 3 -8.34 3.30 -2.96
N ARG A 4 -9.66 3.35 -3.12
CA ARG A 4 -10.48 4.35 -2.43
C ARG A 4 -10.39 4.12 -0.94
N ILE A 5 -9.96 5.13 -0.20
CA ILE A 5 -9.98 5.11 1.26
C ILE A 5 -11.41 5.39 1.78
N THR A 6 -11.80 4.65 2.81
CA THR A 6 -13.08 4.75 3.51
C THR A 6 -12.85 4.62 5.01
N THR A 7 -13.82 5.00 5.84
CA THR A 7 -13.69 4.92 7.31
C THR A 7 -13.63 3.49 7.83
N ASP A 8 -14.04 2.52 7.01
CA ASP A 8 -14.00 1.07 7.24
C ASP A 8 -12.88 0.38 6.43
N PHE A 9 -11.95 1.13 5.83
CA PHE A 9 -10.85 0.55 5.07
C PHE A 9 -10.01 -0.39 5.97
N PRO A 10 -9.65 -1.61 5.53
CA PRO A 10 -8.85 -2.53 6.33
C PRO A 10 -7.48 -1.95 6.69
N THR A 11 -7.11 -2.02 7.96
CA THR A 11 -5.83 -1.47 8.46
C THR A 11 -4.96 -2.55 9.06
N PHE A 12 -3.66 -2.26 9.16
CA PHE A 12 -2.68 -3.15 9.79
C PHE A 12 -3.10 -3.55 11.22
N THR A 13 -3.57 -2.58 12.01
CA THR A 13 -3.98 -2.79 13.40
C THR A 13 -5.35 -3.44 13.54
N GLY A 14 -6.12 -3.55 12.45
CA GLY A 14 -7.52 -3.99 12.47
C GLY A 14 -8.49 -2.96 13.09
N LYS A 15 -8.04 -1.74 13.37
CA LYS A 15 -8.86 -0.64 13.90
C LYS A 15 -9.02 0.48 12.87
N PRO A 16 -10.15 1.19 12.82
CA PRO A 16 -10.31 2.34 11.92
C PRO A 16 -9.22 3.39 12.12
N GLN A 17 -8.60 3.83 11.03
CA GLN A 17 -7.55 4.88 11.04
C GLN A 17 -7.94 6.15 10.26
N LEU A 18 -9.09 6.16 9.58
CA LEU A 18 -9.67 7.36 8.97
C LEU A 18 -10.94 7.79 9.71
N LYS A 19 -11.01 9.06 10.09
CA LYS A 19 -12.23 9.72 10.59
C LYS A 19 -12.60 10.87 9.67
N LEU A 20 -13.89 10.99 9.36
CA LEU A 20 -14.47 12.05 8.54
C LEU A 20 -15.52 12.79 9.36
N GLU A 21 -15.37 14.11 9.44
CA GLU A 21 -16.33 15.00 10.10
C GLU A 21 -16.94 15.93 9.06
N ASP A 22 -18.27 15.91 8.93
CA ASP A 22 -18.97 16.75 7.96
C ASP A 22 -18.78 18.23 8.29
N HIS A 23 -18.26 18.99 7.33
CA HIS A 23 -18.04 20.43 7.43
C HIS A 23 -18.87 21.16 6.37
N ASN A 24 -20.14 21.36 6.70
CA ASN A 24 -21.12 22.07 5.88
C ASN A 24 -21.26 23.54 6.32
N VAL A 25 -20.99 24.46 5.40
CA VAL A 25 -21.11 25.90 5.65
C VAL A 25 -22.25 26.47 4.81
N GLY A 26 -23.44 26.55 5.42
CA GLY A 26 -24.61 27.27 4.89
C GLY A 26 -25.21 26.76 3.57
N PRO A 27 -26.34 27.35 3.12
CA PRO A 27 -26.97 27.01 1.84
C PRO A 27 -26.13 27.50 0.66
N ARG A 28 -26.15 26.75 -0.44
CA ARG A 28 -25.42 27.08 -1.68
C ARG A 28 -26.31 27.87 -2.64
N PRO A 29 -25.86 29.02 -3.19
CA PRO A 29 -24.70 29.88 -2.84
C PRO A 29 -25.01 30.87 -1.68
N PRO A 30 -24.03 31.34 -0.87
CA PRO A 30 -22.57 31.25 -1.04
C PRO A 30 -21.90 30.09 -0.27
N GLY A 31 -22.68 29.15 0.27
CA GLY A 31 -22.15 28.06 1.08
C GLY A 31 -21.26 27.04 0.37
N TYR A 32 -20.62 26.16 1.14
CA TYR A 32 -19.81 25.05 0.63
C TYR A 32 -19.90 23.81 1.54
N HIS A 33 -19.46 22.67 1.03
CA HIS A 33 -19.40 21.39 1.74
C HIS A 33 -17.97 20.90 1.68
N ALA A 34 -17.44 20.49 2.82
CA ALA A 34 -16.14 19.84 2.95
C ALA A 34 -16.26 18.74 4.02
N TYR A 35 -15.15 18.03 4.23
CA TYR A 35 -14.99 17.16 5.39
C TYR A 35 -13.70 17.56 6.11
N HIS A 36 -13.69 17.51 7.44
CA HIS A 36 -12.44 17.44 8.20
C HIS A 36 -11.98 15.98 8.24
N TRP A 37 -10.71 15.75 7.93
CA TRP A 37 -10.14 14.40 7.88
C TRP A 37 -9.09 14.26 8.99
N SER A 38 -9.18 13.18 9.76
CA SER A 38 -8.09 12.74 10.64
C SER A 38 -7.66 11.34 10.19
N ILE A 39 -6.37 11.18 9.90
CA ILE A 39 -5.82 9.97 9.29
C ILE A 39 -4.42 9.66 9.83
N ASP A 40 -4.12 8.38 10.07
CA ASP A 40 -2.75 7.92 10.36
C ASP A 40 -1.96 7.76 9.04
N GLU A 41 -0.67 8.11 9.03
CA GLU A 41 0.18 8.13 7.82
C GLU A 41 0.16 6.82 6.99
N HIS A 42 0.09 5.67 7.67
CA HIS A 42 0.16 4.34 7.07
C HIS A 42 -1.22 3.71 6.79
N THR A 43 -2.20 4.54 6.41
CA THR A 43 -3.58 4.09 6.10
C THR A 43 -3.80 3.94 4.60
N GLY A 44 -4.28 2.79 4.15
CA GLY A 44 -4.64 2.56 2.76
C GLY A 44 -3.43 2.43 1.83
N THR A 45 -3.57 2.87 0.58
CA THR A 45 -2.42 3.00 -0.33
C THR A 45 -1.60 4.21 0.12
N HIS A 46 -0.42 3.96 0.69
CA HIS A 46 0.47 4.98 1.26
C HIS A 46 1.92 4.77 0.82
N MET A 47 2.82 5.63 1.31
CA MET A 47 4.26 5.52 1.11
C MET A 47 4.98 5.53 2.46
N ASP A 48 6.05 4.75 2.57
CA ASP A 48 6.93 4.76 3.74
C ASP A 48 8.20 5.55 3.42
N ALA A 49 8.43 6.65 4.14
CA ALA A 49 9.69 7.38 4.08
C ALA A 49 10.77 6.67 4.94
N PRO A 50 12.07 6.86 4.66
CA PRO A 50 13.15 6.21 5.40
C PRO A 50 13.05 6.35 6.93
N LEU A 51 12.56 7.50 7.42
CA LEU A 51 12.37 7.76 8.85
C LEU A 51 11.52 6.70 9.57
N HIS A 52 10.59 6.03 8.87
CA HIS A 52 9.64 5.09 9.46
C HIS A 52 10.31 3.95 10.27
N PHE A 53 11.47 3.46 9.83
CA PHE A 53 12.21 2.37 10.50
C PHE A 53 13.69 2.70 10.82
N GLY A 54 14.06 3.98 10.88
CA GLY A 54 15.39 4.40 11.36
C GLY A 54 16.30 5.08 10.33
N GLY A 55 15.78 5.40 9.15
CA GLY A 55 16.39 6.38 8.26
C GLY A 55 16.26 7.80 8.81
N LYS A 56 16.86 8.78 8.10
CA LYS A 56 16.86 10.19 8.53
C LYS A 56 15.79 11.04 7.86
N PHE A 57 15.31 10.63 6.68
CA PHE A 57 14.46 11.46 5.84
C PHE A 57 12.97 11.17 6.07
N SER A 58 12.21 12.20 6.43
CA SER A 58 10.74 12.20 6.37
C SER A 58 10.25 12.42 4.93
N ALA A 59 8.96 12.20 4.67
CA ALA A 59 8.39 12.27 3.32
C ALA A 59 8.55 13.65 2.66
N ASP A 60 8.48 14.73 3.44
CA ASP A 60 8.66 16.12 2.97
C ASP A 60 10.12 16.47 2.63
N GLN A 61 11.08 15.62 3.03
CA GLN A 61 12.50 15.81 2.76
C GLN A 61 12.97 15.04 1.51
N LEU A 62 12.11 14.23 0.91
CA LEU A 62 12.40 13.53 -0.33
C LEU A 62 12.39 14.52 -1.50
N SER A 63 13.32 14.33 -2.44
CA SER A 63 13.32 15.11 -3.68
C SER A 63 12.20 14.63 -4.59
N VAL A 64 11.70 15.49 -5.48
CA VAL A 64 10.68 15.09 -6.48
C VAL A 64 11.18 13.94 -7.37
N SER A 65 12.49 13.88 -7.64
CA SER A 65 13.11 12.78 -8.38
C SER A 65 13.02 11.43 -7.66
N ASP A 66 12.95 11.41 -6.33
CA ASP A 66 12.77 10.16 -5.57
C ASP A 66 11.34 9.60 -5.71
N LEU A 67 10.39 10.42 -6.17
CA LEU A 67 8.97 10.06 -6.29
C LEU A 67 8.58 9.55 -7.68
N VAL A 68 9.51 9.52 -8.64
CA VAL A 68 9.26 9.09 -10.01
C VAL A 68 10.39 8.21 -10.50
N GLY A 69 10.07 6.99 -10.89
CA GLY A 69 11.04 6.05 -11.42
C GLY A 69 10.40 5.00 -12.33
N PRO A 70 11.22 4.30 -13.13
CA PRO A 70 10.76 3.16 -13.91
C PRO A 70 10.27 2.04 -12.97
N LEU A 71 9.22 1.33 -13.39
CA LEU A 71 8.57 0.28 -12.59
C LEU A 71 8.83 -1.10 -13.20
N ALA A 72 9.41 -2.00 -12.42
CA ALA A 72 9.48 -3.43 -12.71
C ALA A 72 8.43 -4.18 -11.88
N VAL A 73 7.55 -4.93 -12.54
CA VAL A 73 6.49 -5.70 -11.86
C VAL A 73 6.83 -7.19 -11.90
N VAL A 74 7.00 -7.80 -10.73
CA VAL A 74 7.32 -9.22 -10.56
C VAL A 74 6.05 -9.96 -10.10
N ASP A 75 5.48 -10.77 -11.00
CA ASP A 75 4.24 -11.51 -10.75
C ASP A 75 4.51 -12.79 -9.95
N ILE A 76 3.89 -12.89 -8.77
CA ILE A 76 3.90 -14.10 -7.92
C ILE A 76 2.49 -14.59 -7.60
N ARG A 77 1.45 -14.07 -8.28
CA ARG A 77 0.03 -14.33 -7.97
C ARG A 77 -0.32 -15.79 -7.87
N SER A 78 0.18 -16.59 -8.82
CA SER A 78 -0.06 -18.04 -8.83
C SER A 78 0.42 -18.69 -7.54
N ARG A 79 1.59 -18.29 -7.00
CA ARG A 79 2.09 -18.85 -5.74
C ARG A 79 1.31 -18.31 -4.55
N ALA A 80 1.04 -17.01 -4.51
CA ALA A 80 0.33 -16.36 -3.41
C ALA A 80 -1.11 -16.83 -3.25
N SER A 81 -1.77 -17.29 -4.32
CA SER A 81 -3.11 -17.87 -4.24
C SER A 81 -3.15 -19.25 -3.57
N ARG A 82 -2.01 -19.93 -3.45
CA ARG A 82 -1.88 -21.27 -2.83
C ARG A 82 -1.21 -21.25 -1.47
N ASP A 83 -0.34 -20.28 -1.23
CA ASP A 83 0.47 -20.16 -0.03
C ASP A 83 0.56 -18.69 0.37
N SER A 84 -0.04 -18.37 1.51
CA SER A 84 -0.03 -17.04 2.12
C SER A 84 1.36 -16.56 2.52
N ASP A 85 2.27 -17.50 2.81
CA ASP A 85 3.62 -17.22 3.28
C ASP A 85 4.67 -17.29 2.15
N THR A 86 4.22 -17.40 0.90
CA THR A 86 5.13 -17.41 -0.26
C THR A 86 5.97 -16.14 -0.30
N ARG A 87 7.21 -16.23 -0.79
CA ARG A 87 8.11 -15.08 -0.88
C ARG A 87 8.52 -14.80 -2.31
N LEU A 88 8.65 -13.53 -2.67
CA LEU A 88 9.49 -13.14 -3.78
C LEU A 88 10.94 -13.45 -3.39
N THR A 89 11.68 -14.06 -4.32
CA THR A 89 13.04 -14.55 -4.11
C THR A 89 14.01 -13.90 -5.10
N PRO A 90 15.33 -13.96 -4.84
CA PRO A 90 16.33 -13.53 -5.82
C PRO A 90 16.24 -14.25 -7.17
N ASP A 91 15.75 -15.49 -7.21
CA ASP A 91 15.60 -16.23 -8.47
C ASP A 91 14.39 -15.77 -9.30
N ASP A 92 13.35 -15.23 -8.65
CA ASP A 92 12.25 -14.55 -9.36
C ASP A 92 12.79 -13.30 -10.08
N LEU A 93 13.67 -12.53 -9.43
CA LEU A 93 14.30 -11.34 -10.01
C LEU A 93 15.18 -11.72 -11.20
N LYS A 94 16.06 -12.72 -11.06
CA LYS A 94 16.89 -13.20 -12.18
C LYS A 94 16.05 -13.70 -13.35
N SER A 95 14.93 -14.36 -13.08
CA SER A 95 14.01 -14.85 -14.12
C SER A 95 13.28 -13.70 -14.82
N TRP A 96 12.89 -12.68 -14.05
CA TRP A 96 12.34 -11.44 -14.58
C TRP A 96 13.35 -10.74 -15.51
N GLU A 97 14.60 -10.59 -15.07
CA GLU A 97 15.66 -9.93 -15.85
C GLU A 97 16.02 -10.67 -17.14
N LYS A 98 16.00 -12.01 -17.13
CA LYS A 98 16.18 -12.80 -18.36
C LYS A 98 15.11 -12.52 -19.42
N THR A 99 13.92 -12.12 -19.00
CA THR A 99 12.77 -11.89 -19.88
C THR A 99 12.64 -10.42 -20.29
N HIS A 100 12.95 -9.49 -19.38
CA HIS A 100 12.68 -8.07 -19.56
C HIS A 100 13.94 -7.18 -19.66
N GLY A 101 15.13 -7.76 -19.47
CA GLY A 101 16.39 -7.04 -19.33
C GLY A 101 16.72 -6.68 -17.88
N THR A 102 17.90 -6.11 -17.66
CA THR A 102 18.38 -5.71 -16.33
C THR A 102 17.39 -4.79 -15.62
N LEU A 103 17.22 -4.96 -14.31
CA LEU A 103 16.43 -4.05 -13.51
C LEU A 103 16.99 -2.62 -13.59
N PRO A 104 16.13 -1.60 -13.75
CA PRO A 104 16.60 -0.24 -13.92
C PRO A 104 17.20 0.30 -12.61
N GLU A 105 18.36 0.97 -12.72
CA GLU A 105 18.96 1.71 -11.62
C GLU A 105 18.00 2.82 -11.14
N GLY A 106 17.84 2.96 -9.82
CA GLY A 106 16.85 3.87 -9.23
C GLY A 106 15.39 3.50 -9.52
N GLY A 107 15.13 2.29 -10.02
CA GLY A 107 13.80 1.82 -10.32
C GLY A 107 13.01 1.32 -9.11
N ILE A 108 11.69 1.28 -9.29
CA ILE A 108 10.73 0.72 -8.34
C ILE A 108 10.49 -0.74 -8.72
N VAL A 109 10.64 -1.65 -7.77
CA VAL A 109 10.31 -3.08 -7.96
C VAL A 109 9.03 -3.38 -7.19
N ALA A 110 7.94 -3.64 -7.91
CA ALA A 110 6.66 -4.04 -7.32
C ALA A 110 6.46 -5.55 -7.41
N MET A 111 6.29 -6.18 -6.26
CA MET A 111 5.83 -7.57 -6.18
C MET A 111 4.31 -7.62 -6.31
N TRP A 112 3.80 -8.31 -7.32
CA TRP A 112 2.36 -8.46 -7.55
C TRP A 112 1.88 -9.82 -7.06
N SER A 113 1.25 -9.84 -5.89
CA SER A 113 0.67 -11.04 -5.27
C SER A 113 -0.80 -11.27 -5.62
N GLY A 114 -1.51 -10.26 -6.14
CA GLY A 114 -2.94 -10.34 -6.44
C GLY A 114 -3.82 -10.18 -5.18
N TRP A 115 -3.22 -9.83 -4.04
CA TRP A 115 -3.92 -9.74 -2.76
C TRP A 115 -4.98 -8.64 -2.71
N GLU A 116 -4.92 -7.68 -3.64
CA GLU A 116 -5.94 -6.64 -3.80
C GLU A 116 -7.35 -7.21 -4.02
N GLU A 117 -7.47 -8.45 -4.51
CA GLU A 117 -8.76 -9.15 -4.65
C GLU A 117 -9.48 -9.38 -3.32
N HIS A 118 -8.73 -9.42 -2.20
CA HIS A 118 -9.28 -9.68 -0.88
C HIS A 118 -9.70 -8.43 -0.12
N LEU A 119 -9.47 -7.22 -0.64
CA LEU A 119 -9.67 -5.93 0.05
C LEU A 119 -11.02 -5.78 0.77
N LYS A 120 -12.09 -6.36 0.24
CA LYS A 120 -13.45 -6.26 0.81
C LYS A 120 -13.82 -7.44 1.73
N THR A 121 -12.83 -8.17 2.21
CA THR A 121 -13.02 -9.38 3.02
C THR A 121 -12.09 -9.37 4.23
N GLU A 122 -12.46 -10.09 5.28
CA GLU A 122 -11.61 -10.30 6.47
C GLU A 122 -10.26 -10.93 6.12
N LYS A 123 -10.16 -11.63 4.98
CA LYS A 123 -8.92 -12.24 4.50
C LYS A 123 -7.85 -11.21 4.15
N PHE A 124 -8.19 -9.95 3.87
CA PHE A 124 -7.20 -8.95 3.47
C PHE A 124 -6.09 -8.73 4.51
N ARG A 125 -6.46 -8.66 5.80
CA ARG A 125 -5.50 -8.50 6.91
C ARG A 125 -4.70 -9.78 7.19
N ASN A 126 -5.22 -10.92 6.73
CA ASN A 126 -4.69 -12.27 6.84
C ASN A 126 -4.07 -12.63 8.20
N ALA A 127 -4.77 -12.29 9.27
CA ALA A 127 -4.41 -12.75 10.60
C ALA A 127 -5.02 -14.14 10.87
N ASP A 128 -4.21 -15.08 11.35
CA ASP A 128 -4.67 -16.39 11.78
C ASP A 128 -5.49 -16.32 13.08
N THR A 129 -5.98 -17.47 13.55
CA THR A 129 -6.76 -17.57 14.80
C THR A 129 -6.00 -17.13 16.07
N LYS A 130 -4.67 -17.03 16.01
CA LYS A 130 -3.80 -16.54 17.08
C LYS A 130 -3.43 -15.06 16.89
N GLY A 131 -3.89 -14.42 15.82
CA GLY A 131 -3.58 -13.04 15.47
C GLY A 131 -2.24 -12.87 14.75
N VAL A 132 -1.57 -13.95 14.35
CA VAL A 132 -0.34 -13.88 13.55
C VAL A 132 -0.70 -13.49 12.12
N MET A 133 -0.09 -12.43 11.61
CA MET A 133 -0.30 -11.99 10.23
C MET A 133 0.61 -12.74 9.27
N HIS A 134 0.06 -13.10 8.12
CA HIS A 134 0.77 -13.71 7.01
C HIS A 134 0.91 -12.70 5.87
N PHE A 135 2.01 -12.77 5.12
CA PHE A 135 2.35 -11.83 4.05
C PHE A 135 3.14 -12.56 2.97
N PRO A 136 3.06 -12.14 1.69
CA PRO A 136 2.45 -10.91 1.15
C PRO A 136 0.97 -11.05 0.84
N GLY A 137 0.44 -12.20 1.25
CA GLY A 137 -0.95 -12.46 1.31
C GLY A 137 -1.22 -13.18 2.58
#